data_AF-A0A084QDX8-F1
#
_entry.id   AF-A0A084QDX8-F1
#
_cell.length_a   1.000
_cell.length_b   1.000
_cell.length_c   1.000
_cell.angle_alpha   90.00
_cell.angle_beta   90.00
_cell.angle_gamma   90.00
#
_symmetry.space_group_name_H-M   'P 1'
#
loop_
_entity.id
_entity.type
_entity.pdbx_description
1 polymer ?
#
loop_
_entity_poly.entity_id
_entity_poly.type
_entity_poly.pdbx_seq_one_letter_code
_entity_poly.pdbx_strand_id
1 'polypeptide(L)'
;MDVQLLVYDLSRGMARQMSMGLLGFQLDAVYHTSIELQGREYVYDGGIIAIRPGSSHLGQPLQKLHLGVTNLPMDVIEEYLDSVRPIFTVESYDLFRHNCNNFTDSFANFLLGKGIPSHIRDMPQAVMNSPLGQMLLPQLTQGVNANRQNGSILGLQQSSQTAPPPSTAVSKKHSVKNVTGPKELSGLLEQARQSCAVIFFTSATCGPCKVLYPIYDQLAEEHGGKATFIKVDIALPQAAEIANSFSVRATPTLVTFLKGEEENRWSGADPAKLRGNVHLLVQMANPSHPHERLRLPSFSNPNGKPVLYAKVPPLPKLMAKMGENVASKPEVKSLQQYLEAREKTGTHDAVLPDMGKLAEFLQESILNLPVEVMFTIVDLVRCAMVDPRVSGFFAEEKHSQTVRRILDFVNSQDGCPYPLRLVTLQMSCNLFSSPLFPREILRAADLRRPLIQLVSSSFLDDNHNNIRVAASSLLYNLALQHRQSRAKDSHVGLPDEDQVELAASVVEAISQEEKSSDALQGMLSALGHLVYGADLAGELADLLRALDAGGTILSKKKLFPSEKLIAEVGTELLGKGLKRP
;
A
#
# COMPACT_ATOMS: atom_id res chain seq x y z
N MET A 1 -15.63 -11.01 8.07
CA MET A 1 -14.95 -11.12 9.37
C MET A 1 -15.68 -10.22 10.36
N ASP A 2 -16.05 -10.73 11.54
CA ASP A 2 -16.70 -9.91 12.55
C ASP A 2 -15.72 -8.90 13.14
N VAL A 3 -16.16 -7.64 13.21
CA VAL A 3 -15.45 -6.53 13.84
C VAL A 3 -16.10 -6.24 15.18
N GLN A 4 -15.35 -6.43 16.26
CA GLN A 4 -15.84 -6.27 17.62
C GLN A 4 -15.05 -5.18 18.33
N LEU A 5 -15.75 -4.24 18.96
CA LEU A 5 -15.18 -3.22 19.80
C LEU A 5 -15.13 -3.75 21.23
N LEU A 6 -13.93 -3.82 21.79
CA LEU A 6 -13.70 -4.15 23.18
C LEU A 6 -13.57 -2.86 23.98
N VAL A 7 -14.38 -2.73 25.01
CA VAL A 7 -14.44 -1.55 25.89
C VAL A 7 -13.95 -1.95 27.27
N TYR A 8 -12.96 -1.23 27.79
CA TYR A 8 -12.35 -1.42 29.09
C TYR A 8 -12.57 -0.18 29.95
N ASP A 9 -12.68 -0.37 31.26
CA ASP A 9 -12.71 0.71 32.24
C ASP A 9 -11.38 0.77 32.99
N LEU A 10 -10.57 1.78 32.67
CA LEU A 10 -9.29 2.00 33.34
C LEU A 10 -9.45 2.38 34.83
N SER A 11 -10.62 2.89 35.22
CA SER A 11 -10.90 3.29 36.60
C SER A 11 -11.39 2.15 37.50
N ARG A 12 -11.71 0.97 36.92
CA ARG A 12 -12.26 -0.19 37.63
C ARG A 12 -13.46 0.17 38.54
N GLY A 13 -14.37 1.00 38.03
CA GLY A 13 -15.59 1.44 38.72
C GLY A 13 -15.43 2.69 39.60
N MET A 14 -14.20 3.20 39.81
CA MET A 14 -13.97 4.41 40.61
C MET A 14 -14.55 5.66 39.93
N ALA A 15 -14.50 5.75 38.60
CA ALA A 15 -15.08 6.88 37.87
C ALA A 15 -16.58 7.00 38.13
N ARG A 16 -17.30 5.88 38.17
CA ARG A 16 -18.74 5.87 38.46
C ARG A 16 -19.07 6.39 39.85
N GLN A 17 -18.22 6.14 40.85
CA GLN A 17 -18.47 6.56 42.23
C GLN A 17 -18.05 8.02 42.50
N MET A 18 -17.02 8.51 41.81
CA MET A 18 -16.36 9.77 42.16
C MET A 18 -16.63 10.92 41.16
N SER A 19 -17.04 10.61 39.94
CA SER A 19 -17.19 11.60 38.85
C SER A 19 -18.17 12.72 39.17
N MET A 20 -19.35 12.41 39.75
CA MET A 20 -20.33 13.44 40.12
C MET A 20 -19.80 14.44 41.15
N GLY A 21 -19.00 13.97 42.12
CA GLY A 21 -18.41 14.83 43.16
C GLY A 21 -17.20 15.63 42.68
N LEU A 22 -16.47 15.12 41.68
CA LEU A 22 -15.24 15.73 41.18
C LEU A 22 -15.47 16.61 39.94
N LEU A 23 -16.13 16.09 38.93
CA LEU A 23 -16.27 16.74 37.61
C LEU A 23 -17.59 17.49 37.45
N GLY A 24 -18.53 17.32 38.39
CA GLY A 24 -19.86 17.93 38.34
C GLY A 24 -20.82 17.26 37.36
N PHE A 25 -20.43 16.13 36.76
CA PHE A 25 -21.28 15.29 35.93
C PHE A 25 -20.89 13.81 36.08
N GLN A 26 -21.81 12.91 35.76
CA GLN A 26 -21.64 11.47 35.93
C GLN A 26 -20.86 10.91 34.75
N LEU A 27 -19.69 10.33 35.02
CA LEU A 27 -18.96 9.44 34.11
C LEU A 27 -19.10 8.01 34.62
N ASP A 28 -19.50 7.10 33.75
CA ASP A 28 -19.66 5.68 34.11
C ASP A 28 -18.33 4.92 34.14
N ALA A 29 -17.35 5.32 33.33
CA ALA A 29 -16.04 4.68 33.22
C ALA A 29 -15.00 5.61 32.57
N VAL A 30 -13.71 5.29 32.76
CA VAL A 30 -12.64 5.85 31.91
C VAL A 30 -12.40 4.87 30.78
N TYR A 31 -13.05 5.14 29.64
CA TYR A 31 -13.08 4.23 28.51
C TYR A 31 -11.73 4.12 27.80
N HIS A 32 -11.24 2.89 27.71
CA HIS A 32 -10.19 2.47 26.79
C HIS A 32 -10.79 1.48 25.80
N THR A 33 -10.44 1.59 24.52
CA THR A 33 -10.99 0.75 23.47
C THR A 33 -9.96 0.12 22.58
N SER A 34 -10.30 -1.06 22.06
CA SER A 34 -9.54 -1.81 21.06
C SER A 34 -10.48 -2.52 20.09
N ILE A 35 -9.96 -2.91 18.91
CA ILE A 35 -10.72 -3.67 17.91
C ILE A 35 -10.25 -5.11 17.89
N GLU A 36 -11.20 -6.05 18.01
CA GLU A 36 -10.97 -7.47 17.80
C GLU A 36 -11.40 -7.91 16.40
N LEU A 37 -10.47 -8.60 15.71
CA LEU A 37 -10.66 -9.22 14.39
C LEU A 37 -10.05 -10.62 14.41
N GLN A 38 -10.84 -11.64 14.04
CA GLN A 38 -10.37 -13.04 13.94
C GLN A 38 -9.58 -13.54 15.18
N GLY A 39 -9.99 -13.13 16.38
CA GLY A 39 -9.33 -13.52 17.63
C GLY A 39 -8.00 -12.82 17.91
N ARG A 40 -7.70 -11.71 17.21
CA ARG A 40 -6.61 -10.77 17.51
C ARG A 40 -7.20 -9.42 17.90
N GLU A 41 -6.70 -8.84 18.98
CA GLU A 41 -7.05 -7.52 19.49
C GLU A 41 -5.98 -6.50 19.05
N TYR A 42 -6.38 -5.46 18.34
CA TYR A 42 -5.55 -4.35 17.90
C TYR A 42 -5.82 -3.13 18.78
N VAL A 43 -4.75 -2.61 19.39
CA VAL A 43 -4.83 -1.48 20.32
C VAL A 43 -3.64 -0.56 20.13
N TYR A 44 -3.83 0.72 20.40
CA TYR A 44 -2.78 1.72 20.38
C TYR A 44 -2.29 2.00 21.80
N ASP A 45 -1.02 1.73 22.07
CA ASP A 45 -0.42 1.93 23.40
C ASP A 45 1.02 2.48 23.30
N GLY A 46 1.14 3.72 22.82
CA GLY A 46 2.42 4.27 22.35
C GLY A 46 2.90 3.64 21.03
N GLY A 47 2.15 2.70 20.48
CA GLY A 47 2.38 2.07 19.20
C GLY A 47 1.20 1.16 18.89
N ILE A 48 0.98 0.85 17.61
CA ILE A 48 -0.06 -0.13 17.23
C ILE A 48 0.45 -1.51 17.59
N ILE A 49 -0.21 -2.16 18.54
CA ILE A 49 0.11 -3.51 19.01
C ILE A 49 -1.07 -4.44 18.71
N ALA A 50 -0.72 -5.71 18.45
CA ALA A 50 -1.68 -6.79 18.28
C ALA A 50 -1.47 -7.81 19.40
N ILE A 51 -2.50 -8.02 20.23
CA ILE A 51 -2.49 -8.95 21.36
C ILE A 51 -3.64 -9.96 21.23
N ARG A 52 -3.67 -10.96 22.12
CA ARG A 52 -4.86 -11.82 22.23
C ARG A 52 -5.92 -11.12 23.09
N PRO A 53 -7.21 -11.14 22.71
CA PRO A 53 -8.28 -10.56 23.50
C PRO A 53 -8.21 -10.98 24.98
N GLY A 54 -8.12 -10.00 25.87
CA GLY A 54 -8.10 -10.22 27.33
C GLY A 54 -6.80 -10.83 27.88
N SER A 55 -5.72 -10.85 27.10
CA SER A 55 -4.37 -11.25 27.56
C SER A 55 -3.58 -10.10 28.20
N SER A 56 -4.12 -8.89 28.18
CA SER A 56 -3.52 -7.71 28.80
C SER A 56 -3.75 -7.67 30.32
N HIS A 57 -2.93 -6.88 31.02
CA HIS A 57 -3.11 -6.57 32.45
C HIS A 57 -4.42 -5.78 32.73
N LEU A 58 -5.08 -5.28 31.68
CA LEU A 58 -6.41 -4.64 31.75
C LEU A 58 -7.52 -5.67 32.03
N GLY A 59 -7.26 -6.97 31.83
CA GLY A 59 -8.19 -8.05 32.15
C GLY A 59 -9.26 -8.25 31.07
N GLN A 60 -10.45 -8.69 31.48
CA GLN A 60 -11.57 -8.90 30.55
C GLN A 60 -12.27 -7.58 30.22
N PRO A 61 -12.72 -7.38 28.96
CA PRO A 61 -13.43 -6.18 28.56
C PRO A 61 -14.74 -6.05 29.35
N LEU A 62 -15.07 -4.81 29.76
CA LEU A 62 -16.34 -4.46 30.40
C LEU A 62 -17.51 -4.75 29.45
N GLN A 63 -17.31 -4.42 28.16
CA GLN A 63 -18.31 -4.64 27.13
C GLN A 63 -17.64 -5.05 25.82
N LYS A 64 -18.27 -5.99 25.13
CA LYS A 64 -17.92 -6.41 23.78
C LYS A 64 -19.06 -6.01 22.85
N LEU A 65 -18.84 -4.97 22.07
CA LEU A 65 -19.82 -4.38 21.16
C LEU A 65 -19.58 -4.89 19.74
N HIS A 66 -20.58 -5.50 19.13
CA HIS A 66 -20.49 -5.87 17.71
C HIS A 66 -20.70 -4.63 16.85
N LEU A 67 -19.64 -4.19 16.14
CA LEU A 67 -19.72 -3.03 15.26
C LEU A 67 -20.25 -3.42 13.89
N GLY A 68 -19.89 -4.59 13.37
CA GLY A 68 -20.37 -5.09 12.08
C GLY A 68 -19.48 -6.17 11.50
N VAL A 69 -19.63 -6.42 10.20
CA VAL A 69 -18.85 -7.41 9.45
C VAL A 69 -18.05 -6.70 8.36
N THR A 70 -16.74 -6.91 8.35
CA THR A 70 -15.86 -6.45 7.26
C THR A 70 -15.55 -7.59 6.29
N ASN A 71 -15.52 -7.29 4.99
CA ASN A 71 -15.16 -8.26 3.94
C ASN A 71 -13.71 -8.13 3.48
N LEU A 72 -12.94 -7.26 4.12
CA LEU A 72 -11.55 -7.01 3.77
C LEU A 72 -10.69 -8.24 4.07
N PRO A 73 -9.74 -8.59 3.20
CA PRO A 73 -8.78 -9.63 3.51
C PRO A 73 -7.72 -9.12 4.50
N MET A 74 -7.14 -10.03 5.29
CA MET A 74 -6.23 -9.68 6.38
C MET A 74 -4.96 -8.95 5.92
N ASP A 75 -4.48 -9.22 4.71
CA ASP A 75 -3.31 -8.56 4.11
C ASP A 75 -3.57 -7.07 3.83
N VAL A 76 -4.78 -6.71 3.39
CA VAL A 76 -5.21 -5.31 3.21
C VAL A 76 -5.26 -4.58 4.55
N ILE A 77 -5.76 -5.25 5.59
CA ILE A 77 -5.82 -4.69 6.95
C ILE A 77 -4.41 -4.47 7.51
N GLU A 78 -3.49 -5.43 7.34
CA GLU A 78 -2.11 -5.29 7.79
C GLU A 78 -1.39 -4.13 7.07
N GLU A 79 -1.59 -3.97 5.76
CA GLU A 79 -1.03 -2.84 5.01
C GLU A 79 -1.59 -1.49 5.45
N TYR A 80 -2.88 -1.41 5.74
CA TYR A 80 -3.46 -0.20 6.30
C TYR A 80 -2.82 0.13 7.65
N LEU A 81 -2.71 -0.86 8.55
CA LEU A 81 -2.05 -0.69 9.85
C LEU A 81 -0.60 -0.21 9.67
N ASP A 82 0.14 -0.77 8.72
CA ASP A 82 1.50 -0.31 8.40
C ASP A 82 1.53 1.13 7.87
N SER A 83 0.53 1.54 7.10
CA SER A 83 0.42 2.93 6.61
C SER A 83 0.12 3.94 7.73
N VAL A 84 -0.60 3.53 8.78
CA VAL A 84 -0.95 4.40 9.91
C VAL A 84 0.03 4.28 11.09
N ARG A 85 0.91 3.28 11.13
CA ARG A 85 1.97 3.14 12.15
C ARG A 85 2.83 4.40 12.32
N PRO A 86 3.26 5.10 11.26
CA PRO A 86 3.97 6.38 11.40
C PRO A 86 3.14 7.47 12.08
N ILE A 87 1.80 7.34 12.07
CA ILE A 87 0.84 8.26 12.68
C ILE A 87 0.53 7.87 14.15
N PHE A 88 0.81 6.64 14.57
CA PHE A 88 0.48 6.17 15.93
C PHE A 88 1.76 5.73 16.63
N THR A 89 2.56 6.70 17.06
CA THR A 89 3.87 6.53 17.71
C THR A 89 3.84 7.01 19.17
N VAL A 90 4.82 6.59 19.97
CA VAL A 90 4.94 6.96 21.40
C VAL A 90 4.98 8.48 21.56
N GLU A 91 5.68 9.15 20.64
CA GLU A 91 5.85 10.61 20.62
C GLU A 91 4.55 11.35 20.33
N SER A 92 3.70 10.78 19.47
CA SER A 92 2.42 11.37 19.09
C SER A 92 1.27 11.12 20.08
N TYR A 93 1.43 10.20 21.03
CA TYR A 93 0.35 9.80 21.94
C TYR A 93 -0.13 10.97 22.81
N ASP A 94 -1.37 11.43 22.70
CA ASP A 94 -1.95 12.45 23.57
C ASP A 94 -3.20 11.89 24.27
N LEU A 95 -3.27 12.00 25.60
CA LEU A 95 -4.36 11.44 26.40
C LEU A 95 -5.74 11.95 25.96
N PHE A 96 -5.83 13.18 25.48
CA PHE A 96 -7.10 13.84 25.14
C PHE A 96 -7.35 13.91 23.64
N ARG A 97 -6.30 14.10 22.83
CA ARG A 97 -6.43 14.39 21.40
C ARG A 97 -6.01 13.25 20.48
N HIS A 98 -5.12 12.37 20.93
CA HIS A 98 -4.56 11.29 20.11
C HIS A 98 -4.29 10.05 20.95
N ASN A 99 -5.37 9.40 21.39
CA ASN A 99 -5.33 8.25 22.29
C ASN A 99 -5.86 6.98 21.62
N CYS A 100 -5.98 5.92 22.41
CA CYS A 100 -6.48 4.60 22.01
C CYS A 100 -7.85 4.67 21.31
N ASN A 101 -8.73 5.55 21.76
CA ASN A 101 -10.07 5.71 21.20
C ASN A 101 -10.03 6.38 19.82
N ASN A 102 -9.10 7.32 19.58
CA ASN A 102 -8.89 7.91 18.25
C ASN A 102 -8.36 6.90 17.23
N PHE A 103 -7.45 6.02 17.66
CA PHE A 103 -6.98 4.90 16.83
C PHE A 103 -8.13 3.95 16.49
N THR A 104 -8.86 3.50 17.50
CA THR A 104 -10.01 2.59 17.34
C THR A 104 -11.10 3.22 16.48
N ASP A 105 -11.37 4.53 16.61
CA ASP A 105 -12.30 5.24 15.73
C ASP A 105 -11.83 5.27 14.28
N SER A 106 -10.56 5.60 14.04
CA SER A 106 -9.97 5.62 12.69
C SER A 106 -9.96 4.22 12.07
N PHE A 107 -9.69 3.20 12.88
CA PHE A 107 -9.64 1.81 12.42
C PHE A 107 -11.04 1.24 12.18
N ALA A 108 -12.03 1.59 13.01
CA ALA A 108 -13.44 1.21 12.77
C ALA A 108 -14.01 1.89 11.52
N ASN A 109 -13.70 3.19 11.31
CA ASN A 109 -14.10 3.92 10.12
C ASN A 109 -13.51 3.31 8.85
N PHE A 110 -12.27 2.85 8.90
CA PHE A 110 -11.67 2.06 7.82
C PHE A 110 -12.48 0.78 7.59
N LEU A 111 -12.51 -0.12 8.58
CA LEU A 111 -13.09 -1.46 8.42
C LEU A 111 -14.58 -1.51 8.05
N LEU A 112 -15.37 -0.53 8.48
CA LEU A 112 -16.84 -0.56 8.43
C LEU A 112 -17.48 0.72 7.88
N GLY A 113 -16.71 1.77 7.59
CA GLY A 113 -17.23 3.07 7.17
C GLY A 113 -17.94 3.86 8.28
N LYS A 114 -17.85 3.42 9.54
CA LYS A 114 -18.46 4.07 10.70
C LYS A 114 -17.55 4.01 11.93
N GLY A 115 -17.53 5.11 12.67
CA GLY A 115 -16.72 5.26 13.89
C GLY A 115 -17.29 4.51 15.10
N ILE A 116 -16.60 4.68 16.23
CA ILE A 116 -17.04 4.16 17.54
C ILE A 116 -18.14 5.06 18.15
N PRO A 117 -18.91 4.56 19.15
CA PRO A 117 -19.94 5.37 19.81
C PRO A 117 -19.43 6.72 20.33
N SER A 118 -20.16 7.81 20.03
CA SER A 118 -19.76 9.19 20.35
C SER A 118 -19.51 9.43 21.83
N HIS A 119 -20.26 8.80 22.74
CA HIS A 119 -20.06 8.92 24.18
C HIS A 119 -18.68 8.40 24.66
N ILE A 120 -18.05 7.48 23.92
CA ILE A 120 -16.69 6.99 24.20
C ILE A 120 -15.65 7.95 23.60
N ARG A 121 -15.85 8.34 22.34
CA ARG A 121 -14.93 9.21 21.59
C ARG A 121 -14.83 10.60 22.21
N ASP A 122 -15.96 11.19 22.62
CA ASP A 122 -16.04 12.58 23.07
C ASP A 122 -15.78 12.73 24.59
N MET A 123 -15.52 11.61 25.30
CA MET A 123 -15.27 11.59 26.75
C MET A 123 -14.10 12.49 27.18
N PRO A 124 -12.92 12.49 26.52
CA PRO A 124 -11.82 13.37 26.92
C PRO A 124 -12.18 14.85 26.79
N GLN A 125 -12.95 15.22 25.77
CA GLN A 125 -13.43 16.59 25.59
C GLN A 125 -14.44 16.99 26.67
N ALA A 126 -15.31 16.07 27.10
CA ALA A 126 -16.24 16.31 28.20
C ALA A 126 -15.49 16.58 29.52
N VAL A 127 -14.40 15.86 29.80
CA VAL A 127 -13.53 16.11 30.96
C VAL A 127 -12.83 17.48 30.85
N MET A 128 -12.32 17.84 29.67
CA MET A 128 -11.68 19.13 29.41
C MET A 128 -12.61 20.34 29.56
N ASN A 129 -13.91 20.14 29.35
CA ASN A 129 -14.92 21.19 29.51
C ASN A 129 -15.31 21.41 30.99
N SER A 130 -14.83 20.57 31.92
CA SER A 130 -15.08 20.73 33.36
C SER A 130 -14.00 21.59 34.05
N PRO A 131 -14.36 22.44 35.02
CA PRO A 131 -13.40 23.28 35.75
C PRO A 131 -12.29 22.46 36.45
N LEU A 132 -12.64 21.30 37.01
CA LEU A 132 -11.66 20.42 37.65
C LEU A 132 -10.75 19.72 36.63
N GLY A 133 -11.28 19.30 35.48
CA GLY A 133 -10.49 18.69 34.42
C GLY A 133 -9.40 19.62 33.87
N GLN A 134 -9.70 20.91 33.73
CA GLN A 134 -8.70 21.92 33.35
C GLN A 134 -7.62 22.11 34.42
N MET A 135 -7.98 22.00 35.70
CA MET A 135 -7.05 22.12 36.82
C MET A 135 -6.12 20.90 36.95
N LEU A 136 -6.62 19.69 36.64
CA LEU A 136 -5.87 18.44 36.72
C LEU A 136 -5.05 18.12 35.46
N LEU A 137 -5.26 18.86 34.37
CA LEU A 137 -4.57 18.71 33.09
C LEU A 137 -3.04 18.54 33.21
N PRO A 138 -2.29 19.40 33.95
CA PRO A 138 -0.85 19.24 34.08
C PRO A 138 -0.44 17.96 34.83
N GLN A 139 -1.21 17.53 35.84
CA GLN A 139 -0.91 16.32 36.61
C GLN A 139 -1.19 15.04 35.81
N LEU A 140 -2.31 15.01 35.07
CA LEU A 140 -2.68 13.89 34.20
C LEU A 140 -1.66 13.72 33.06
N THR A 141 -1.26 14.84 32.45
CA THR A 141 -0.26 14.84 31.37
C THR A 141 1.12 14.42 31.89
N GLN A 142 1.51 14.85 33.10
CA GLN A 142 2.75 14.40 33.75
C GLN A 142 2.74 12.89 34.05
N GLY A 143 1.63 12.33 34.52
CA GLY A 143 1.51 10.89 34.77
C GLY A 143 1.68 10.04 33.51
N VAL A 144 1.07 10.47 32.40
CA VAL A 144 1.22 9.81 31.09
C VAL A 144 2.66 9.95 30.56
N ASN A 145 3.27 11.13 30.73
CA ASN A 145 4.66 11.38 30.31
C ASN A 145 5.69 10.59 31.14
N ALA A 146 5.41 10.32 32.42
CA ALA A 146 6.24 9.47 33.25
C ALA A 146 6.22 8.01 32.75
N ASN A 147 5.06 7.52 32.32
CA ASN A 147 4.91 6.18 31.75
C ASN A 147 5.53 6.02 30.35
N ARG A 148 5.65 7.11 29.57
CA ARG A 148 6.32 7.09 28.24
C ARG A 148 7.77 6.58 28.28
N GLN A 149 8.49 6.72 29.39
CA GLN A 149 9.90 6.32 29.49
C GLN A 149 10.14 4.81 29.38
N ASN A 150 9.09 3.99 29.53
CA ASN A 150 9.15 2.53 29.43
C ASN A 150 8.70 1.97 28.05
N GLY A 151 8.53 2.83 27.03
CA GLY A 151 8.16 2.43 25.66
C GLY A 151 6.66 2.17 25.41
N SER A 152 5.85 2.11 26.46
CA SER A 152 4.42 1.78 26.44
C SER A 152 3.67 2.61 27.50
N ILE A 153 2.50 3.16 27.17
CA ILE A 153 1.76 4.09 28.04
C ILE A 153 0.99 3.34 29.14
N LEU A 154 0.37 2.23 28.77
CA LEU A 154 -0.43 1.36 29.62
C LEU A 154 0.37 0.12 30.05
N GLY A 155 1.50 -0.20 29.44
CA GLY A 155 2.28 -1.42 29.73
C GLY A 155 1.81 -2.64 28.95
N LEU A 156 1.01 -2.47 27.89
CA LEU A 156 0.49 -3.58 27.07
C LEU A 156 1.58 -4.22 26.20
N GLN A 157 2.66 -3.49 25.96
CA GLN A 157 3.81 -3.96 25.18
C GLN A 157 4.63 -5.02 25.93
N GLN A 158 4.65 -5.03 27.28
CA GLN A 158 5.33 -6.06 28.08
C GLN A 158 4.56 -7.39 28.16
N SER A 159 3.22 -7.35 28.05
CA SER A 159 2.37 -8.54 27.91
C SER A 159 2.39 -9.13 26.49
N SER A 160 3.00 -8.44 25.53
CA SER A 160 3.32 -9.06 24.25
C SER A 160 4.46 -10.05 24.48
N GLN A 161 4.16 -11.36 24.51
CA GLN A 161 5.20 -12.34 24.21
C GLN A 161 5.74 -11.97 22.83
N THR A 162 6.94 -11.43 22.83
CA THR A 162 7.67 -10.91 21.70
C THR A 162 7.74 -11.96 20.59
N ALA A 163 6.90 -11.80 19.58
CA ALA A 163 7.42 -11.97 18.23
C ALA A 163 8.45 -10.84 18.03
N PRO A 164 9.66 -11.13 17.52
CA PRO A 164 10.68 -10.12 17.31
C PRO A 164 10.15 -9.00 16.39
N PRO A 165 10.74 -7.79 16.45
CA PRO A 165 10.29 -6.66 15.63
C PRO A 165 10.22 -7.11 14.15
N PRO A 166 9.17 -6.74 13.40
CA PRO A 166 9.18 -6.96 11.97
C PRO A 166 10.27 -6.05 11.40
N SER A 167 11.45 -6.64 11.18
CA SER A 167 12.38 -6.14 10.19
C SER A 167 11.59 -5.91 8.91
N THR A 168 11.62 -4.68 8.44
CA THR A 168 11.06 -4.20 7.18
C THR A 168 11.26 -5.19 6.04
N ALA A 169 10.25 -6.03 5.80
CA ALA A 169 9.90 -6.77 4.59
C ALA A 169 9.01 -7.94 5.03
N VAL A 170 7.71 -7.86 4.76
CA VAL A 170 6.86 -9.06 4.77
C VAL A 170 7.25 -9.91 3.54
N SER A 171 8.40 -10.55 3.59
CA SER A 171 8.66 -11.73 2.77
C SER A 171 7.85 -12.85 3.43
N LYS A 172 6.88 -13.43 2.71
CA LYS A 172 6.38 -14.78 3.04
C LYS A 172 7.60 -15.61 3.47
N LYS A 173 7.62 -16.19 4.68
CA LYS A 173 8.67 -17.16 5.01
C LYS A 173 8.42 -18.35 4.11
N HIS A 174 9.16 -18.44 3.01
CA HIS A 174 9.03 -19.56 2.11
C HIS A 174 9.70 -20.74 2.79
N SER A 175 8.91 -21.76 3.12
CA SER A 175 9.37 -22.95 3.83
C SER A 175 9.51 -24.12 2.88
N VAL A 176 10.38 -25.05 3.27
CA VAL A 176 10.55 -26.34 2.59
C VAL A 176 9.25 -27.14 2.67
N LYS A 177 8.75 -27.60 1.52
CA LYS A 177 7.54 -28.43 1.42
C LYS A 177 7.92 -29.89 1.63
N ASN A 178 7.50 -30.46 2.76
CA ASN A 178 7.70 -31.88 3.05
C ASN A 178 6.60 -32.70 2.37
N VAL A 179 6.98 -33.57 1.44
CA VAL A 179 6.04 -34.32 0.61
C VAL A 179 6.16 -35.81 0.90
N THR A 180 5.01 -36.46 1.02
CA THR A 180 4.94 -37.90 1.26
C THR A 180 4.19 -38.67 0.18
N GLY A 181 3.40 -38.01 -0.68
CA GLY A 181 2.61 -38.65 -1.73
C GLY A 181 2.92 -38.14 -3.16
N PRO A 182 2.78 -39.00 -4.19
CA PRO A 182 3.11 -38.65 -5.58
C PRO A 182 2.19 -37.59 -6.19
N LYS A 183 0.91 -37.55 -5.80
CA LYS A 183 -0.03 -36.52 -6.26
C LYS A 183 0.37 -35.13 -5.78
N GLU A 184 0.79 -35.02 -4.51
CA GLU A 184 1.26 -33.77 -3.93
C GLU A 184 2.54 -33.31 -4.62
N LEU A 185 3.50 -34.21 -4.85
CA LEU A 185 4.73 -33.89 -5.58
C LEU A 185 4.42 -33.37 -7.00
N SER A 186 3.54 -34.07 -7.72
CA SER A 186 3.16 -33.69 -9.09
C SER A 186 2.51 -32.31 -9.12
N GLY A 187 1.63 -32.02 -8.14
CA GLY A 187 1.01 -30.69 -8.01
C GLY A 187 2.03 -29.57 -7.75
N LEU A 188 3.08 -29.84 -6.97
CA LEU A 188 4.15 -28.87 -6.71
C LEU A 188 5.07 -28.67 -7.91
N LEU A 189 5.39 -29.74 -8.63
CA LEU A 189 6.18 -29.64 -9.87
C LEU A 189 5.40 -28.90 -10.97
N GLU A 190 4.09 -29.11 -11.07
CA GLU A 190 3.24 -28.36 -12.00
C GLU A 190 3.16 -26.87 -11.62
N GLN A 191 3.04 -26.55 -10.32
CA GLN A 191 3.13 -25.16 -9.84
C GLN A 191 4.47 -24.51 -10.19
N ALA A 192 5.57 -25.29 -10.16
CA ALA A 192 6.92 -24.83 -10.49
C ALA A 192 7.25 -24.89 -11.99
N ARG A 193 6.29 -25.26 -12.85
CA ARG A 193 6.53 -25.49 -14.29
C ARG A 193 6.98 -24.24 -15.04
N GLN A 194 6.63 -23.05 -14.59
CA GLN A 194 7.09 -21.79 -15.18
C GLN A 194 8.35 -21.23 -14.50
N SER A 195 8.87 -21.91 -13.48
CA SER A 195 10.06 -21.50 -12.71
C SER A 195 11.02 -22.68 -12.53
N CYS A 196 11.35 -23.02 -11.28
CA CYS A 196 12.19 -24.16 -10.94
C CYS A 196 11.82 -24.80 -9.60
N ALA A 197 12.22 -26.06 -9.44
CA ALA A 197 12.07 -26.79 -8.18
C ALA A 197 13.35 -27.54 -7.81
N VAL A 198 13.55 -27.74 -6.52
CA VAL A 198 14.63 -28.55 -5.97
C VAL A 198 13.99 -29.61 -5.09
N ILE A 199 14.27 -30.87 -5.34
CA ILE A 199 13.82 -31.99 -4.51
C ILE A 199 15.02 -32.52 -3.74
N PHE A 200 14.91 -32.53 -2.42
CA PHE A 200 15.86 -33.16 -1.52
C PHE A 200 15.30 -34.49 -1.00
N PHE A 201 15.78 -35.58 -1.57
CA PHE A 201 15.58 -36.93 -1.05
C PHE A 201 16.50 -37.20 0.14
N THR A 202 15.90 -37.48 1.29
CA THR A 202 16.59 -37.60 2.56
C THR A 202 16.09 -38.78 3.38
N SER A 203 16.68 -38.98 4.57
CA SER A 203 16.14 -39.86 5.61
C SER A 203 16.44 -39.31 7.00
N ALA A 204 15.52 -39.49 7.96
CA ALA A 204 15.74 -39.13 9.37
C ALA A 204 16.98 -39.81 9.99
N THR A 205 17.37 -41.00 9.52
CA THR A 205 18.53 -41.76 10.01
C THR A 205 19.82 -41.47 9.23
N CYS A 206 19.77 -40.64 8.20
CA CYS A 206 20.92 -40.27 7.39
C CYS A 206 21.75 -39.17 8.08
N GLY A 207 22.91 -39.55 8.64
CA GLY A 207 23.88 -38.61 9.22
C GLY A 207 24.33 -37.50 8.25
N PRO A 208 24.78 -37.83 7.02
CA PRO A 208 25.20 -36.83 6.04
C PRO A 208 24.09 -35.83 5.66
N CYS A 209 22.83 -36.26 5.66
CA CYS A 209 21.69 -35.39 5.33
C CYS A 209 21.48 -34.27 6.36
N LYS A 210 21.81 -34.52 7.64
CA LYS A 210 21.70 -33.53 8.71
C LYS A 210 22.60 -32.31 8.49
N VAL A 211 23.71 -32.48 7.77
CA VAL A 211 24.62 -31.39 7.40
C VAL A 211 23.95 -30.44 6.39
N LEU A 212 23.10 -30.96 5.50
CA LEU A 212 22.44 -30.18 4.46
C LEU A 212 21.15 -29.50 4.93
N TYR A 213 20.45 -30.02 5.96
CA TYR A 213 19.19 -29.45 6.44
C TYR A 213 19.22 -27.94 6.70
N PRO A 214 20.11 -27.37 7.54
CA PRO A 214 20.09 -25.94 7.81
C PRO A 214 20.38 -25.11 6.55
N ILE A 215 21.20 -25.63 5.63
CA ILE A 215 21.55 -24.93 4.39
C ILE A 215 20.37 -24.96 3.42
N TYR A 216 19.68 -26.10 3.33
CA TYR A 216 18.51 -26.26 2.49
C TYR A 216 17.35 -25.40 2.97
N ASP A 217 17.12 -25.33 4.28
CA ASP A 217 16.13 -24.46 4.90
C ASP A 217 16.48 -22.97 4.67
N GLN A 218 17.76 -22.60 4.83
CA GLN A 218 18.24 -21.24 4.51
C GLN A 218 18.00 -20.89 3.04
N LEU A 219 18.33 -21.78 2.10
CA LEU A 219 18.12 -21.55 0.67
C LEU A 219 16.63 -21.46 0.33
N ALA A 220 15.77 -22.21 1.02
CA ALA A 220 14.33 -22.09 0.88
C ALA A 220 13.81 -20.74 1.40
N GLU A 221 14.35 -20.23 2.50
CA GLU A 221 14.03 -18.89 3.00
C GLU A 221 14.51 -17.80 2.02
N GLU A 222 15.73 -17.92 1.48
CA GLU A 222 16.34 -16.95 0.57
C GLU A 222 15.71 -16.94 -0.83
N HIS A 223 15.32 -18.10 -1.36
CA HIS A 223 14.92 -18.27 -2.75
C HIS A 223 13.51 -18.83 -2.93
N GLY A 224 12.76 -19.09 -1.88
CA GLY A 224 11.48 -19.79 -2.02
C GLY A 224 10.40 -19.01 -2.77
N GLY A 225 10.57 -17.70 -2.95
CA GLY A 225 9.74 -16.88 -3.85
C GLY A 225 10.06 -17.07 -5.34
N LYS A 226 11.21 -17.67 -5.65
CA LYS A 226 11.73 -17.87 -7.02
C LYS A 226 11.91 -19.35 -7.39
N ALA A 227 11.90 -20.24 -6.42
CA ALA A 227 12.10 -21.68 -6.58
C ALA A 227 11.29 -22.46 -5.55
N THR A 228 10.77 -23.63 -5.93
CA THR A 228 10.05 -24.51 -5.00
C THR A 228 11.01 -25.51 -4.35
N PHE A 229 11.16 -25.45 -3.03
CA PHE A 229 11.99 -26.40 -2.28
C PHE A 229 11.14 -27.52 -1.70
N ILE A 230 11.45 -28.75 -2.08
CA ILE A 230 10.71 -29.96 -1.74
C ILE A 230 11.63 -30.90 -0.97
N LYS A 231 11.12 -31.55 0.06
CA LYS A 231 11.84 -32.57 0.83
C LYS A 231 11.02 -33.84 0.87
N VAL A 232 11.66 -34.96 0.57
CA VAL A 232 11.04 -36.29 0.55
C VAL A 232 11.85 -37.20 1.45
N ASP A 233 11.27 -37.62 2.58
CA ASP A 233 11.90 -38.61 3.46
C ASP A 233 11.59 -40.02 2.94
N ILE A 234 12.58 -40.67 2.33
CA ILE A 234 12.40 -41.98 1.70
C ILE A 234 12.29 -43.13 2.72
N ALA A 235 12.54 -42.87 4.01
CA ALA A 235 12.35 -43.87 5.06
C ALA A 235 10.89 -43.98 5.51
N LEU A 236 10.03 -43.03 5.11
CA LEU A 236 8.60 -43.12 5.33
C LEU A 236 7.96 -44.05 4.27
N PRO A 237 7.20 -45.08 4.66
CA PRO A 237 6.59 -46.03 3.71
C PRO A 237 5.73 -45.35 2.65
N GLN A 238 5.07 -44.25 2.99
CA GLN A 238 4.20 -43.51 2.08
C GLN A 238 4.98 -42.87 0.91
N ALA A 239 6.25 -42.50 1.14
CA ALA A 239 7.09 -41.83 0.15
C ALA A 239 7.89 -42.80 -0.75
N ALA A 240 7.79 -44.12 -0.50
CA ALA A 240 8.55 -45.13 -1.24
C ALA A 240 8.24 -45.13 -2.75
N GLU A 241 6.99 -44.86 -3.12
CA GLU A 241 6.57 -44.75 -4.53
C GLU A 241 7.30 -43.60 -5.24
N ILE A 242 7.48 -42.47 -4.55
CA ILE A 242 8.22 -41.31 -5.08
C ILE A 242 9.71 -41.66 -5.24
N ALA A 243 10.31 -42.29 -4.22
CA ALA A 243 11.73 -42.68 -4.29
C ALA A 243 11.99 -43.63 -5.47
N ASN A 244 11.06 -44.57 -5.72
CA ASN A 244 11.13 -45.52 -6.83
C ASN A 244 10.97 -44.83 -8.19
N SER A 245 10.00 -43.93 -8.35
CA SER A 245 9.78 -43.22 -9.62
C SER A 245 10.98 -42.34 -10.00
N PHE A 246 11.66 -41.77 -9.02
CA PHE A 246 12.90 -41.01 -9.20
C PHE A 246 14.18 -41.86 -9.21
N SER A 247 14.06 -43.20 -9.08
CA SER A 247 15.18 -44.14 -9.01
C SER A 247 16.24 -43.77 -7.95
N VAL A 248 15.80 -43.29 -6.79
CA VAL A 248 16.69 -42.85 -5.70
C VAL A 248 17.30 -44.06 -4.99
N ARG A 249 18.63 -44.19 -5.07
CA ARG A 249 19.37 -45.34 -4.49
C ARG A 249 20.18 -45.01 -3.24
N ALA A 250 20.35 -43.72 -2.95
CA ALA A 250 21.11 -43.25 -1.79
C ALA A 250 20.55 -41.91 -1.28
N THR A 251 20.79 -41.62 -0.01
CA THR A 251 20.52 -40.30 0.58
C THR A 251 21.81 -39.71 1.13
N PRO A 252 22.02 -38.38 1.03
CA PRO A 252 21.17 -37.40 0.37
C PRO A 252 21.26 -37.51 -1.16
N THR A 253 20.13 -37.34 -1.86
CA THR A 253 20.08 -37.13 -3.31
C THR A 253 19.26 -35.89 -3.60
N LEU A 254 19.75 -35.04 -4.49
CA LEU A 254 19.08 -33.84 -4.94
C LEU A 254 18.78 -33.92 -6.42
N VAL A 255 17.60 -33.43 -6.80
CA VAL A 255 17.14 -33.35 -8.19
C VAL A 255 16.58 -31.96 -8.42
N THR A 256 17.05 -31.28 -9.45
CA THR A 256 16.58 -29.95 -9.83
C THR A 256 15.72 -30.03 -11.07
N PHE A 257 14.68 -29.20 -11.11
CA PHE A 257 13.79 -29.05 -12.25
C PHE A 257 13.83 -27.61 -12.71
N LEU A 258 13.99 -27.39 -14.01
CA LEU A 258 13.89 -26.09 -14.66
C LEU A 258 12.76 -26.18 -15.69
N LYS A 259 11.75 -25.31 -15.54
CA LYS A 259 10.60 -25.22 -16.45
C LYS A 259 9.88 -26.56 -16.73
N GLY A 260 9.80 -27.42 -15.71
CA GLY A 260 9.16 -28.74 -15.77
C GLY A 260 10.06 -29.88 -16.26
N GLU A 261 11.31 -29.60 -16.67
CA GLU A 261 12.28 -30.62 -17.08
C GLU A 261 13.35 -30.83 -15.99
N GLU A 262 13.79 -32.07 -15.81
CA GLU A 262 14.93 -32.36 -14.91
C GLU A 262 16.19 -31.71 -15.48
N GLU A 263 16.81 -30.80 -14.71
CA GLU A 263 17.99 -30.03 -15.12
C GLU A 263 19.28 -30.68 -14.63
N ASN A 264 19.30 -31.13 -13.37
CA ASN A 264 20.50 -31.72 -12.77
C ASN A 264 20.14 -32.68 -11.61
N ARG A 265 21.07 -33.59 -11.30
CA ARG A 265 20.94 -34.58 -10.24
C ARG A 265 22.30 -34.91 -9.63
N TRP A 266 22.35 -34.97 -8.31
CA TRP A 266 23.55 -35.44 -7.61
C TRP A 266 23.24 -36.07 -6.25
N SER A 267 24.17 -36.88 -5.76
CA SER A 267 24.11 -37.48 -4.43
C SER A 267 25.32 -37.06 -3.59
N GLY A 268 25.17 -37.15 -2.27
CA GLY A 268 26.23 -36.81 -1.31
C GLY A 268 26.03 -35.48 -0.59
N ALA A 269 26.61 -35.36 0.60
CA ALA A 269 26.48 -34.19 1.46
C ALA A 269 27.56 -33.14 1.14
N ASP A 270 27.31 -32.32 0.11
CA ASP A 270 28.19 -31.23 -0.29
C ASP A 270 27.46 -29.87 -0.19
N PRO A 271 27.69 -29.12 0.90
CA PRO A 271 27.18 -27.77 1.10
C PRO A 271 27.47 -26.77 -0.03
N ALA A 272 28.67 -26.81 -0.61
CA ALA A 272 29.10 -25.82 -1.60
C ALA A 272 28.42 -26.10 -2.94
N LYS A 273 28.37 -27.39 -3.33
CA LYS A 273 27.67 -27.83 -4.52
C LYS A 273 26.17 -27.56 -4.45
N LEU A 274 25.54 -27.79 -3.29
CA LEU A 274 24.14 -27.42 -3.06
C LEU A 274 23.89 -25.93 -3.32
N ARG A 275 24.67 -25.04 -2.68
CA ARG A 275 24.51 -23.59 -2.85
C ARG A 275 24.73 -23.15 -4.30
N GLY A 276 25.81 -23.64 -4.93
CA GLY A 276 26.15 -23.29 -6.31
C GLY A 276 25.07 -23.71 -7.31
N ASN A 277 24.59 -24.95 -7.22
CA ASN A 277 23.56 -25.47 -8.12
C ASN A 277 22.22 -24.75 -7.93
N VAL A 278 21.81 -24.48 -6.68
CA VAL A 278 20.56 -23.75 -6.42
C VAL A 278 20.65 -22.32 -6.94
N HIS A 279 21.78 -21.63 -6.73
CA HIS A 279 21.97 -20.28 -7.24
C HIS A 279 21.90 -20.22 -8.77
N LEU A 280 22.60 -21.15 -9.44
CA LEU A 280 22.58 -21.27 -10.90
C LEU A 280 21.18 -21.59 -11.42
N LEU A 281 20.48 -22.55 -10.80
CA LEU A 281 19.10 -22.91 -11.16
C LEU A 281 18.16 -21.71 -11.05
N VAL A 282 18.21 -20.97 -9.94
CA VAL A 282 17.38 -19.77 -9.73
C VAL A 282 17.69 -18.72 -10.80
N GLN A 283 18.96 -18.52 -11.16
CA GLN A 283 19.37 -17.59 -12.21
C GLN A 283 18.92 -18.04 -13.61
N MET A 284 18.95 -19.34 -13.90
CA MET A 284 18.47 -19.90 -15.17
C MET A 284 16.94 -19.82 -15.27
N ALA A 285 16.23 -20.02 -14.16
CA ALA A 285 14.78 -19.89 -14.08
C ALA A 285 14.32 -18.43 -14.15
N ASN A 286 15.10 -17.51 -13.58
CA ASN A 286 14.80 -16.09 -13.47
C ASN A 286 15.96 -15.26 -14.03
N PRO A 287 16.19 -15.27 -15.35
CA PRO A 287 17.27 -14.51 -15.95
C PRO A 287 17.07 -13.01 -15.70
N SER A 288 18.16 -12.30 -15.38
CA SER A 288 18.17 -10.83 -15.29
C SER A 288 17.53 -10.22 -16.54
N HIS A 289 16.57 -9.32 -16.38
CA HIS A 289 15.94 -8.67 -17.54
C HIS A 289 17.01 -7.91 -18.36
N PRO A 290 16.97 -7.89 -19.70
CA PRO A 290 17.97 -7.19 -20.52
C PRO A 290 18.25 -5.74 -20.09
N HIS A 291 17.21 -5.02 -19.66
CA HIS A 291 17.32 -3.66 -19.12
C HIS A 291 18.20 -3.53 -17.87
N GLU A 292 18.39 -4.58 -17.06
CA GLU A 292 19.27 -4.55 -15.88
C GLU A 292 20.76 -4.47 -16.24
N ARG A 293 21.11 -4.82 -17.49
CA ARG A 293 22.49 -4.73 -18.00
C ARG A 293 22.80 -3.36 -18.60
N LEU A 294 21.80 -2.48 -18.71
CA LEU A 294 21.94 -1.15 -19.28
C LEU A 294 22.33 -0.12 -18.23
N ARG A 295 22.92 0.99 -18.67
CA ARG A 295 23.28 2.10 -17.80
C ARG A 295 22.08 3.03 -17.59
N LEU A 296 21.22 2.65 -16.66
CA LEU A 296 19.95 3.35 -16.36
C LEU A 296 19.89 3.82 -14.88
N PRO A 297 20.73 4.77 -14.44
CA PRO A 297 20.80 5.21 -13.04
C PRO A 297 19.49 5.80 -12.51
N SER A 298 18.69 6.47 -13.34
CA SER A 298 17.39 7.01 -12.91
C SER A 298 16.36 5.92 -12.66
N PHE A 299 16.54 4.75 -13.28
CA PHE A 299 15.61 3.62 -13.18
C PHE A 299 16.17 2.46 -12.36
N SER A 300 17.38 2.51 -11.84
CA SER A 300 17.98 1.38 -11.11
C SER A 300 17.34 1.11 -9.74
N ASN A 301 16.69 2.11 -9.14
CA ASN A 301 16.03 1.96 -7.84
C ASN A 301 14.55 1.55 -7.99
N PRO A 302 14.15 0.32 -7.59
CA PRO A 302 12.74 -0.10 -7.63
C PRO A 302 11.88 0.54 -6.53
N ASN A 303 12.50 1.10 -5.48
CA ASN A 303 11.81 1.71 -4.33
C ASN A 303 11.53 3.21 -4.54
N GLY A 304 11.18 3.60 -5.77
CA GLY A 304 10.69 4.95 -6.05
C GLY A 304 9.48 5.27 -5.17
N LYS A 305 9.36 6.53 -4.75
CA LYS A 305 8.18 7.03 -4.07
C LYS A 305 7.20 7.62 -5.10
N PRO A 306 5.89 7.49 -4.90
CA PRO A 306 4.92 8.17 -5.73
C PRO A 306 5.01 9.69 -5.55
N VAL A 307 4.64 10.43 -6.59
CA VAL A 307 4.51 11.89 -6.57
C VAL A 307 3.15 12.24 -5.96
N LEU A 308 3.16 13.06 -4.91
CA LEU A 308 1.97 13.54 -4.20
C LEU A 308 1.88 15.07 -4.24
N TYR A 309 0.67 15.59 -4.34
CA TYR A 309 0.35 17.03 -4.31
C TYR A 309 -0.28 17.41 -2.97
N ALA A 310 0.58 17.65 -1.97
CA ALA A 310 0.16 17.88 -0.59
C ALA A 310 -0.16 19.34 -0.22
N LYS A 311 0.18 20.30 -1.09
CA LYS A 311 0.08 21.73 -0.80
C LYS A 311 -1.38 22.15 -0.61
N VAL A 312 -1.70 22.73 0.54
CA VAL A 312 -3.03 23.28 0.83
C VAL A 312 -3.14 24.69 0.23
N PRO A 313 -4.23 25.01 -0.49
CA PRO A 313 -4.46 26.34 -1.03
C PRO A 313 -4.91 27.30 0.08
N PRO A 314 -4.88 28.62 -0.14
CA PRO A 314 -5.45 29.57 0.81
C PRO A 314 -6.96 29.33 1.00
N LEU A 315 -7.32 28.60 2.06
CA LEU A 315 -8.69 28.13 2.32
C LEU A 315 -9.73 29.27 2.29
N PRO A 316 -9.48 30.47 2.87
CA PRO A 316 -10.46 31.56 2.81
C PRO A 316 -10.78 32.00 1.38
N LYS A 317 -9.78 32.01 0.48
CA LYS A 317 -9.98 32.37 -0.93
C LYS A 317 -10.73 31.26 -1.66
N LEU A 318 -10.46 30.00 -1.33
CA LEU A 318 -11.16 28.86 -1.91
C LEU A 318 -12.64 28.86 -1.51
N MET A 319 -12.95 29.14 -0.23
CA MET A 319 -14.32 29.22 0.28
C MET A 319 -15.09 30.36 -0.38
N ALA A 320 -14.45 31.53 -0.57
CA ALA A 320 -15.07 32.64 -1.29
C ALA A 320 -15.45 32.28 -2.74
N LYS A 321 -14.59 31.51 -3.44
CA LYS A 321 -14.87 31.03 -4.80
C LYS A 321 -15.94 29.94 -4.85
N MET A 322 -16.07 29.16 -3.78
CA MET A 322 -17.08 28.10 -3.66
C MET A 322 -18.51 28.66 -3.50
N GLY A 323 -18.64 29.89 -2.99
CA GLY A 323 -19.91 30.55 -2.74
C GLY A 323 -20.52 30.16 -1.39
N GLU A 324 -21.23 31.09 -0.76
CA GLU A 324 -21.72 30.95 0.61
C GLU A 324 -22.68 29.76 0.79
N ASN A 325 -23.51 29.47 -0.21
CA ASN A 325 -24.48 28.37 -0.18
C ASN A 325 -23.81 27.00 -0.03
N VAL A 326 -22.62 26.81 -0.61
CA VAL A 326 -21.90 25.53 -0.59
C VAL A 326 -20.88 25.54 0.55
N ALA A 327 -20.16 26.65 0.74
CA ALA A 327 -19.18 26.80 1.82
C ALA A 327 -19.80 26.72 3.22
N SER A 328 -21.10 27.04 3.36
CA SER A 328 -21.80 26.96 4.64
C SER A 328 -22.19 25.55 5.07
N LYS A 329 -22.16 24.57 4.15
CA LYS A 329 -22.53 23.17 4.39
C LYS A 329 -21.65 22.51 5.47
N PRO A 330 -22.23 21.66 6.33
CA PRO A 330 -21.51 21.07 7.46
C PRO A 330 -20.34 20.17 7.02
N GLU A 331 -20.47 19.47 5.89
CA GLU A 331 -19.42 18.59 5.34
C GLU A 331 -18.20 19.40 4.91
N VAL A 332 -18.43 20.53 4.22
CA VAL A 332 -17.37 21.44 3.78
C VAL A 332 -16.67 22.09 4.97
N LYS A 333 -17.42 22.58 5.95
CA LYS A 333 -16.85 23.17 7.17
C LYS A 333 -16.03 22.17 7.98
N SER A 334 -16.52 20.93 8.12
CA SER A 334 -15.80 19.87 8.82
C SER A 334 -14.50 19.53 8.10
N LEU A 335 -14.53 19.44 6.78
CA LEU A 335 -13.34 19.20 5.96
C LEU A 335 -12.34 20.37 6.05
N GLN A 336 -12.82 21.61 6.04
CA GLN A 336 -11.98 22.80 6.25
C GLN A 336 -11.30 22.76 7.62
N GLN A 337 -12.06 22.53 8.69
CA GLN A 337 -11.51 22.44 10.05
C GLN A 337 -10.47 21.32 10.18
N TYR A 338 -10.74 20.16 9.57
CA TYR A 338 -9.80 19.06 9.50
C TYR A 338 -8.49 19.47 8.80
N LEU A 339 -8.56 20.14 7.64
CA LEU A 339 -7.36 20.58 6.91
C LEU A 339 -6.57 21.63 7.70
N GLU A 340 -7.25 22.58 8.35
CA GLU A 340 -6.61 23.60 9.19
C GLU A 340 -5.95 22.98 10.44
N ALA A 341 -6.59 22.00 11.07
CA ALA A 341 -6.01 21.25 12.18
C ALA A 341 -4.77 20.49 11.70
N ARG A 342 -4.86 19.81 10.56
CA ARG A 342 -3.75 19.05 9.98
C ARG A 342 -2.53 19.92 9.68
N GLU A 343 -2.72 21.14 9.16
CA GLU A 343 -1.60 22.06 8.93
C GLU A 343 -0.97 22.58 10.23
N LYS A 344 -1.77 22.78 11.28
CA LYS A 344 -1.30 23.36 12.56
C LYS A 344 -0.66 22.34 13.49
N THR A 345 -1.30 21.18 13.66
CA THR A 345 -0.95 20.17 14.68
C THR A 345 -0.49 18.85 14.07
N GLY A 346 -0.49 18.72 12.74
CA GLY A 346 -0.14 17.49 12.04
C GLY A 346 -1.34 16.53 11.89
N THR A 347 -1.12 15.42 11.18
CA THR A 347 -2.16 14.41 10.88
C THR A 347 -2.67 13.67 12.10
N HIS A 348 -1.87 13.58 13.16
CA HIS A 348 -2.18 12.84 14.39
C HIS A 348 -3.44 13.41 15.07
N ASP A 349 -3.42 14.70 15.42
CA ASP A 349 -4.49 15.36 16.18
C ASP A 349 -5.68 15.80 15.32
N ALA A 350 -5.60 15.66 13.99
CA ALA A 350 -6.64 16.08 13.08
C ALA A 350 -7.78 15.04 13.04
N VAL A 351 -8.92 15.39 13.63
CA VAL A 351 -10.14 14.56 13.64
C VAL A 351 -10.74 14.51 12.24
N LEU A 352 -10.94 13.30 11.72
CA LEU A 352 -11.54 13.10 10.41
C LEU A 352 -13.00 13.56 10.39
N PRO A 353 -13.47 14.15 9.27
CA PRO A 353 -14.89 14.42 9.09
C PRO A 353 -15.67 13.10 9.00
N ASP A 354 -17.01 13.18 9.10
CA ASP A 354 -17.90 12.05 8.82
C ASP A 354 -17.73 11.65 7.34
N MET A 355 -16.96 10.59 7.12
CA MET A 355 -16.52 10.19 5.78
C MET A 355 -17.67 9.67 4.93
N GLY A 356 -18.68 9.04 5.54
CA GLY A 356 -19.88 8.58 4.84
C GLY A 356 -20.70 9.76 4.30
N LYS A 357 -20.97 10.76 5.14
CA LYS A 357 -21.65 11.99 4.70
C LYS A 357 -20.84 12.78 3.70
N LEU A 358 -19.51 12.82 3.87
CA LEU A 358 -18.63 13.47 2.91
C LEU A 358 -18.72 12.79 1.53
N ALA A 359 -18.71 11.46 1.47
CA ALA A 359 -18.86 10.71 0.22
C ALA A 359 -20.22 10.99 -0.45
N GLU A 360 -21.32 10.95 0.31
CA GLU A 360 -22.66 11.29 -0.19
C GLU A 360 -22.70 12.73 -0.73
N PHE A 361 -22.17 13.70 0.03
CA PHE A 361 -22.09 15.09 -0.39
C PHE A 361 -21.29 15.29 -1.68
N LEU A 362 -20.16 14.58 -1.84
CA LEU A 362 -19.36 14.66 -3.06
C LEU A 362 -20.13 14.11 -4.27
N GLN A 363 -20.85 13.01 -4.09
CA GLN A 363 -21.67 12.42 -5.15
C GLN A 363 -22.84 13.31 -5.55
N GLU A 364 -23.51 13.95 -4.59
CA GLU A 364 -24.56 14.93 -4.85
C GLU A 364 -24.04 16.21 -5.50
N SER A 365 -22.83 16.64 -5.11
CA SER A 365 -22.20 17.84 -5.64
C SER A 365 -21.92 17.75 -7.14
N ILE A 366 -21.55 16.56 -7.63
CA ILE A 366 -21.36 16.29 -9.07
C ILE A 366 -22.63 16.55 -9.88
N LEU A 367 -23.81 16.25 -9.31
CA LEU A 367 -25.09 16.37 -10.01
C LEU A 367 -25.68 17.78 -9.96
N ASN A 368 -25.40 18.52 -8.89
CA ASN A 368 -26.14 19.74 -8.55
C ASN A 368 -25.31 21.03 -8.66
N LEU A 369 -23.97 20.95 -8.69
CA LEU A 369 -23.13 22.14 -8.72
C LEU A 369 -22.69 22.51 -10.13
N PRO A 370 -22.53 23.82 -10.41
CA PRO A 370 -21.90 24.27 -11.64
C PRO A 370 -20.47 23.75 -11.78
N VAL A 371 -20.07 23.41 -13.01
CA VAL A 371 -18.75 22.85 -13.34
C VAL A 371 -17.63 23.80 -12.90
N GLU A 372 -17.86 25.11 -13.01
CA GLU A 372 -16.93 26.18 -12.66
C GLU A 372 -16.66 26.27 -11.16
N VAL A 373 -17.55 25.73 -10.33
CA VAL A 373 -17.41 25.71 -8.87
C VAL A 373 -16.83 24.38 -8.39
N MET A 374 -17.05 23.30 -9.14
CA MET A 374 -16.67 21.94 -8.75
C MET A 374 -15.18 21.79 -8.40
N PHE A 375 -14.30 22.56 -9.05
CA PHE A 375 -12.87 22.52 -8.73
C PHE A 375 -12.60 22.84 -7.26
N THR A 376 -13.41 23.70 -6.62
CA THR A 376 -13.20 24.10 -5.23
C THR A 376 -13.36 22.93 -4.26
N ILE A 377 -14.34 22.06 -4.51
CA ILE A 377 -14.60 20.87 -3.70
C ILE A 377 -13.55 19.81 -3.98
N VAL A 378 -13.25 19.56 -5.27
CA VAL A 378 -12.21 18.60 -5.65
C VAL A 378 -10.84 19.02 -5.10
N ASP A 379 -10.55 20.33 -4.99
CA ASP A 379 -9.30 20.84 -4.41
C ASP A 379 -9.20 20.58 -2.89
N LEU A 380 -10.32 20.65 -2.15
CA LEU A 380 -10.36 20.24 -0.74
C LEU A 380 -10.13 18.73 -0.60
N VAL A 381 -10.82 17.94 -1.41
CA VAL A 381 -10.68 16.46 -1.39
C VAL A 381 -9.27 16.06 -1.78
N ARG A 382 -8.67 16.69 -2.80
CA ARG A 382 -7.26 16.53 -3.16
C ARG A 382 -6.37 16.68 -1.93
N CYS A 383 -6.55 17.77 -1.19
CA CYS A 383 -5.75 18.02 0.00
C CYS A 383 -5.95 16.93 1.05
N ALA A 384 -7.19 16.47 1.26
CA ALA A 384 -7.52 15.44 2.23
C ALA A 384 -6.96 14.06 1.87
N MET A 385 -6.98 13.67 0.59
CA MET A 385 -6.51 12.38 0.05
C MET A 385 -5.01 12.09 0.30
N VAL A 386 -4.23 13.09 0.68
CA VAL A 386 -2.83 12.91 1.09
C VAL A 386 -2.73 12.09 2.38
N ASP A 387 -3.75 12.17 3.24
CA ASP A 387 -3.83 11.39 4.47
C ASP A 387 -4.23 9.94 4.12
N PRO A 388 -3.41 8.92 4.48
CA PRO A 388 -3.72 7.52 4.21
C PRO A 388 -5.06 7.06 4.79
N ARG A 389 -5.57 7.69 5.85
CA ARG A 389 -6.89 7.34 6.43
C ARG A 389 -8.04 7.77 5.52
N VAL A 390 -7.93 8.96 4.92
CA VAL A 390 -8.91 9.46 3.94
C VAL A 390 -8.84 8.65 2.66
N SER A 391 -7.63 8.46 2.15
CA SER A 391 -7.35 7.65 0.96
C SER A 391 -7.84 6.21 1.13
N GLY A 392 -7.55 5.58 2.27
CA GLY A 392 -8.00 4.23 2.59
C GLY A 392 -9.52 4.10 2.61
N PHE A 393 -10.24 5.04 3.23
CA PHE A 393 -11.71 5.02 3.24
C PHE A 393 -12.30 5.00 1.82
N PHE A 394 -11.85 5.89 0.93
CA PHE A 394 -12.37 5.94 -0.44
C PHE A 394 -11.93 4.75 -1.30
N ALA A 395 -10.80 4.12 -0.99
CA ALA A 395 -10.36 2.90 -1.66
C ALA A 395 -11.32 1.73 -1.37
N GLU A 396 -11.89 1.69 -0.16
CA GLU A 396 -12.76 0.60 0.29
C GLU A 396 -14.24 0.78 -0.04
N GLU A 397 -14.63 1.97 -0.49
CA GLU A 397 -15.97 2.15 -1.06
C GLU A 397 -16.22 1.10 -2.15
N LYS A 398 -17.44 0.57 -2.19
CA LYS A 398 -17.82 -0.41 -3.20
C LYS A 398 -17.61 0.19 -4.60
N HIS A 399 -16.69 -0.40 -5.37
CA HIS A 399 -16.25 0.09 -6.69
C HIS A 399 -15.65 1.51 -6.69
N SER A 400 -15.10 1.97 -5.56
CA SER A 400 -14.53 3.31 -5.40
C SER A 400 -15.45 4.42 -5.95
N GLN A 401 -16.76 4.26 -5.70
CA GLN A 401 -17.83 4.98 -6.39
C GLN A 401 -17.64 6.50 -6.40
N THR A 402 -17.16 7.10 -5.31
CA THR A 402 -17.05 8.56 -5.22
C THR A 402 -15.93 9.07 -6.12
N VAL A 403 -14.74 8.47 -6.01
CA VAL A 403 -13.58 8.84 -6.86
C VAL A 403 -13.89 8.57 -8.34
N ARG A 404 -14.48 7.41 -8.65
CA ARG A 404 -14.88 7.07 -10.02
C ARG A 404 -15.85 8.11 -10.60
N ARG A 405 -16.91 8.48 -9.88
CA ARG A 405 -17.87 9.48 -10.37
C ARG A 405 -17.23 10.84 -10.61
N ILE A 406 -16.27 11.26 -9.78
CA ILE A 406 -15.51 12.50 -10.02
C ILE A 406 -14.73 12.38 -11.33
N LEU A 407 -14.01 11.27 -11.53
CA LEU A 407 -13.23 11.04 -12.75
C LEU A 407 -14.12 11.02 -14.00
N ASP A 408 -15.22 10.26 -13.97
CA ASP A 408 -16.19 10.16 -15.07
C ASP A 408 -16.83 11.51 -15.38
N PHE A 409 -17.17 12.30 -14.35
CA PHE A 409 -17.71 13.65 -14.52
C PHE A 409 -16.71 14.57 -15.22
N VAL A 410 -15.45 14.61 -14.77
CA VAL A 410 -14.43 15.50 -15.33
C VAL A 410 -14.05 15.04 -16.75
N ASN A 411 -14.00 13.73 -17.03
CA ASN A 411 -13.74 13.19 -18.36
C ASN A 411 -14.88 13.41 -19.36
N SER A 412 -16.12 13.54 -18.90
CA SER A 412 -17.28 13.80 -19.77
C SER A 412 -17.48 15.28 -20.13
N GLN A 413 -16.71 16.21 -19.54
CA GLN A 413 -16.83 17.64 -19.87
C GLN A 413 -16.03 18.01 -21.12
N ASP A 414 -16.73 18.25 -22.23
CA ASP A 414 -16.20 18.89 -23.42
C ASP A 414 -15.81 20.35 -23.07
N GLY A 415 -14.51 20.61 -22.92
CA GLY A 415 -14.01 21.92 -22.47
C GLY A 415 -13.93 22.09 -20.94
N CYS A 416 -13.62 21.00 -20.22
CA CYS A 416 -13.39 21.02 -18.77
C CYS A 416 -12.54 22.24 -18.31
N PRO A 417 -12.99 23.02 -17.31
CA PRO A 417 -12.22 24.16 -16.82
C PRO A 417 -10.82 23.77 -16.35
N TYR A 418 -9.81 24.55 -16.74
CA TYR A 418 -8.40 24.34 -16.35
C TYR A 418 -8.21 24.02 -14.86
N PRO A 419 -8.79 24.79 -13.90
CA PRO A 419 -8.63 24.50 -12.49
C PRO A 419 -9.19 23.13 -12.10
N LEU A 420 -10.34 22.72 -12.66
CA LEU A 420 -10.99 21.45 -12.35
C LEU A 420 -10.17 20.27 -12.86
N ARG A 421 -9.68 20.31 -14.11
CA ARG A 421 -8.82 19.28 -14.69
C ARG A 421 -7.53 19.13 -13.86
N LEU A 422 -6.88 20.25 -13.53
CA LEU A 422 -5.63 20.26 -12.79
C LEU A 422 -5.78 19.66 -11.38
N VAL A 423 -6.77 20.09 -10.59
CA VAL A 423 -6.93 19.57 -9.23
C VAL A 423 -7.38 18.10 -9.22
N THR A 424 -8.12 17.65 -10.25
CA THR A 424 -8.49 16.24 -10.42
C THR A 424 -7.27 15.37 -10.72
N LEU A 425 -6.34 15.82 -11.58
CA LEU A 425 -5.06 15.12 -11.81
C LEU A 425 -4.24 15.01 -10.53
N GLN A 426 -4.14 16.12 -9.78
CA GLN A 426 -3.40 16.14 -8.52
C GLN A 426 -4.06 15.27 -7.44
N MET A 427 -5.40 15.24 -7.38
CA MET A 427 -6.16 14.34 -6.49
C MET A 427 -5.87 12.89 -6.85
N SER A 428 -5.86 12.58 -8.15
CA SER A 428 -5.56 11.24 -8.67
C SER A 428 -4.13 10.80 -8.31
N CYS A 429 -3.16 11.72 -8.31
CA CYS A 429 -1.81 11.44 -7.81
C CYS A 429 -1.83 11.10 -6.31
N ASN A 430 -2.67 11.79 -5.53
CA ASN A 430 -2.80 11.56 -4.08
C ASN A 430 -3.47 10.24 -3.72
N LEU A 431 -4.12 9.54 -4.67
CA LEU A 431 -4.61 8.17 -4.44
C LEU A 431 -3.47 7.22 -4.05
N PHE A 432 -2.24 7.50 -4.50
CA PHE A 432 -1.05 6.72 -4.20
C PHE A 432 -0.43 7.04 -2.82
N SER A 433 -1.12 7.82 -1.97
CA SER A 433 -0.72 8.06 -0.57
C SER A 433 -0.88 6.82 0.31
N SER A 434 -1.76 5.89 -0.08
CA SER A 434 -1.98 4.60 0.57
C SER A 434 -1.65 3.44 -0.38
N PRO A 435 -1.30 2.25 0.13
CA PRO A 435 -1.06 1.08 -0.72
C PRO A 435 -2.34 0.47 -1.31
N LEU A 436 -3.52 0.88 -0.82
CA LEU A 436 -4.81 0.26 -1.15
C LEU A 436 -5.33 0.66 -2.53
N PHE A 437 -5.36 1.96 -2.82
CA PHE A 437 -5.78 2.46 -4.12
C PHE A 437 -4.93 1.93 -5.28
N PRO A 438 -3.58 1.92 -5.21
CA PRO A 438 -2.75 1.32 -6.24
C PRO A 438 -3.14 -0.11 -6.60
N ARG A 439 -3.47 -0.95 -5.60
CA ARG A 439 -3.92 -2.32 -5.82
C ARG A 439 -5.26 -2.36 -6.52
N GLU A 440 -6.20 -1.52 -6.08
CA GLU A 440 -7.53 -1.45 -6.68
C GLU A 440 -7.47 -0.91 -8.11
N ILE A 441 -6.62 0.07 -8.41
CA ILE A 441 -6.38 0.59 -9.76
C ILE A 441 -5.84 -0.51 -10.68
N LEU A 442 -4.86 -1.29 -10.24
CA LEU A 442 -4.32 -2.39 -11.07
C LEU A 442 -5.34 -3.52 -11.27
N ARG A 443 -6.25 -3.74 -10.32
CA ARG A 443 -7.25 -4.82 -10.38
C ARG A 443 -8.52 -4.43 -11.15
N ALA A 444 -9.10 -3.26 -10.87
CA ALA A 444 -10.43 -2.87 -11.31
C ALA A 444 -10.39 -1.94 -12.53
N ALA A 445 -10.88 -2.43 -13.67
CA ALA A 445 -10.96 -1.64 -14.91
C ALA A 445 -11.83 -0.38 -14.76
N ASP A 446 -12.86 -0.44 -13.91
CA ASP A 446 -13.80 0.65 -13.64
C ASP A 446 -13.14 1.91 -13.06
N LEU A 447 -12.07 1.75 -12.29
CA LEU A 447 -11.30 2.88 -11.75
C LEU A 447 -10.11 3.22 -12.66
N ARG A 448 -9.49 2.20 -13.25
CA ARG A 448 -8.30 2.35 -14.09
C ARG A 448 -8.58 3.11 -15.39
N ARG A 449 -9.64 2.75 -16.13
CA ARG A 449 -9.96 3.36 -17.43
C ARG A 449 -10.19 4.87 -17.33
N PRO A 450 -10.99 5.39 -16.37
CA PRO A 450 -11.14 6.84 -16.21
C PRO A 450 -9.83 7.55 -15.84
N LEU A 451 -8.93 6.91 -15.08
CA LEU A 451 -7.60 7.47 -14.77
C LEU A 451 -6.71 7.55 -16.02
N ILE A 452 -6.69 6.50 -16.84
CA ILE A 452 -5.95 6.46 -18.10
C ILE A 452 -6.48 7.52 -19.05
N GLN A 453 -7.80 7.59 -19.23
CA GLN A 453 -8.46 8.63 -20.04
C GLN A 453 -8.15 10.05 -19.52
N LEU A 454 -8.09 10.24 -18.19
CA LEU A 454 -7.72 11.52 -17.60
C LEU A 454 -6.28 11.88 -17.96
N VAL A 455 -5.35 10.94 -17.93
CA VAL A 455 -3.95 11.15 -18.33
C VAL A 455 -3.87 11.49 -19.83
N SER A 456 -4.44 10.65 -20.69
CA SER A 456 -4.33 10.78 -22.15
C SER A 456 -4.96 12.07 -22.64
N SER A 457 -6.18 12.40 -22.20
CA SER A 457 -6.84 13.67 -22.54
C SER A 457 -6.11 14.91 -22.02
N SER A 458 -5.45 14.81 -20.86
CA SER A 458 -4.71 15.94 -20.27
C SER A 458 -3.39 16.22 -20.98
N PHE A 459 -2.80 15.23 -21.65
CA PHE A 459 -1.61 15.44 -22.46
C PHE A 459 -1.88 16.27 -23.74
N LEU A 460 -3.12 16.29 -24.21
CA LEU A 460 -3.56 17.09 -25.36
C LEU A 460 -3.76 18.58 -25.03
N ASP A 461 -3.56 19.01 -23.77
CA ASP A 461 -3.65 20.43 -23.40
C ASP A 461 -2.35 21.18 -23.75
N ASP A 462 -2.36 21.83 -24.92
CA ASP A 462 -1.24 22.64 -25.42
C ASP A 462 -1.09 24.00 -24.70
N ASN A 463 -2.13 24.45 -24.00
CA ASN A 463 -2.17 25.78 -23.39
C ASN A 463 -1.53 25.79 -22.00
N HIS A 464 -1.59 24.66 -21.28
CA HIS A 464 -1.26 24.62 -19.86
C HIS A 464 -0.21 23.57 -19.50
N ASN A 465 1.04 24.02 -19.35
CA ASN A 465 2.15 23.17 -18.92
C ASN A 465 1.90 22.44 -17.58
N ASN A 466 1.19 23.08 -16.63
CA ASN A 466 0.91 22.49 -15.33
C ASN A 466 0.01 21.24 -15.42
N ILE A 467 -0.91 21.18 -16.39
CA ILE A 467 -1.74 20.01 -16.62
C ILE A 467 -0.86 18.86 -17.12
N ARG A 468 0.01 19.13 -18.10
CA ARG A 468 0.95 18.12 -18.63
C ARG A 468 1.94 17.62 -17.57
N VAL A 469 2.41 18.49 -16.68
CA VAL A 469 3.22 18.09 -15.50
C VAL A 469 2.42 17.18 -14.56
N ALA A 470 1.19 17.55 -14.21
CA ALA A 470 0.36 16.73 -13.32
C ALA A 470 -0.05 15.39 -13.96
N ALA A 471 -0.33 15.36 -15.26
CA ALA A 471 -0.58 14.14 -16.01
C ALA A 471 0.65 13.22 -16.04
N SER A 472 1.85 13.81 -16.23
CA SER A 472 3.11 13.08 -16.15
C SER A 472 3.34 12.45 -14.77
N SER A 473 3.04 13.18 -13.69
CA SER A 473 3.12 12.67 -12.32
C SER A 473 2.17 11.50 -12.08
N LEU A 474 0.94 11.57 -12.60
CA LEU A 474 -0.03 10.49 -12.49
C LEU A 474 0.40 9.25 -13.27
N LEU A 475 0.86 9.44 -14.51
CA LEU A 475 1.42 8.35 -15.31
C LEU A 475 2.65 7.72 -14.62
N TYR A 476 3.53 8.54 -14.06
CA TYR A 476 4.69 8.06 -13.31
C TYR A 476 4.25 7.18 -12.14
N ASN A 477 3.22 7.58 -11.38
CA ASN A 477 2.70 6.78 -10.28
C ASN A 477 2.12 5.43 -10.75
N LEU A 478 1.34 5.43 -11.83
CA LEU A 478 0.79 4.22 -12.45
C LEU A 478 1.92 3.28 -12.93
N ALA A 479 2.88 3.82 -13.66
CA ALA A 479 4.01 3.09 -14.22
C ALA A 479 4.92 2.52 -13.12
N LEU A 480 5.19 3.29 -12.07
CA LEU A 480 5.97 2.86 -10.92
C LEU A 480 5.29 1.70 -10.19
N GLN A 481 3.98 1.78 -9.94
CA GLN A 481 3.24 0.71 -9.29
C GLN A 481 3.16 -0.55 -10.14
N HIS A 482 2.93 -0.40 -11.46
CA HIS A 482 2.97 -1.53 -12.38
C HIS A 482 4.34 -2.21 -12.39
N ARG A 483 5.43 -1.44 -12.42
CA ARG A 483 6.79 -1.99 -12.36
C ARG A 483 7.05 -2.72 -11.04
N GLN A 484 6.60 -2.16 -9.91
CA GLN A 484 6.74 -2.79 -8.60
C GLN A 484 5.91 -4.09 -8.50
N SER A 485 4.75 -4.16 -9.15
CA SER A 485 3.92 -5.37 -9.18
C SER A 485 4.58 -6.49 -10.00
N ARG A 486 5.22 -6.17 -11.14
CA ARG A 486 6.04 -7.13 -11.90
C ARG A 486 7.18 -7.73 -11.07
N ALA A 487 7.86 -6.90 -10.28
CA ALA A 487 8.99 -7.35 -9.46
C ALA A 487 8.59 -8.27 -8.28
N LYS A 488 7.33 -8.23 -7.85
CA LYS A 488 6.80 -8.99 -6.70
C LYS A 488 6.08 -10.29 -7.11
N ASP A 489 6.19 -10.71 -8.38
CA ASP A 489 5.50 -11.88 -8.93
C ASP A 489 3.97 -11.87 -8.71
N SER A 490 3.40 -10.67 -8.55
CA SER A 490 1.94 -10.52 -8.55
C SER A 490 1.48 -10.53 -10.00
N HIS A 491 0.63 -11.50 -10.39
CA HIS A 491 -0.07 -11.53 -11.69
C HIS A 491 -1.03 -10.35 -11.93
N VAL A 492 -0.94 -9.28 -11.14
CA VAL A 492 -1.81 -8.11 -11.16
C VAL A 492 -0.94 -6.91 -11.58
N GLY A 493 -1.07 -6.51 -12.84
CA GLY A 493 -0.37 -5.39 -13.45
C GLY A 493 -1.29 -4.65 -14.42
N LEU A 494 -0.77 -3.61 -15.08
CA LEU A 494 -1.52 -2.96 -16.16
C LEU A 494 -1.66 -3.93 -17.34
N PRO A 495 -2.87 -4.14 -17.88
CA PRO A 495 -3.07 -4.83 -19.16
C PRO A 495 -2.27 -4.21 -20.30
N ASP A 496 -1.98 -4.99 -21.34
CA ASP A 496 -1.21 -4.51 -22.50
C ASP A 496 -1.92 -3.36 -23.23
N GLU A 497 -3.25 -3.42 -23.38
CA GLU A 497 -4.06 -2.33 -23.96
C GLU A 497 -3.83 -0.99 -23.24
N ASP A 498 -3.81 -1.03 -21.91
CA ASP A 498 -3.64 0.14 -21.04
C ASP A 498 -2.20 0.67 -21.10
N GLN A 499 -1.21 -0.24 -21.17
CA GLN A 499 0.19 0.15 -21.35
C GLN A 499 0.41 0.83 -22.71
N VAL A 500 -0.20 0.30 -23.78
CA VAL A 500 -0.13 0.82 -25.15
C VAL A 500 -0.77 2.20 -25.23
N GLU A 501 -1.96 2.43 -24.66
CA GLU A 501 -2.62 3.75 -24.66
C GLU A 501 -1.77 4.80 -23.91
N LEU A 502 -1.28 4.46 -22.72
CA LEU A 502 -0.45 5.35 -21.92
C LEU A 502 0.87 5.68 -22.62
N ALA A 503 1.49 4.69 -23.28
CA ALA A 503 2.72 4.88 -24.02
C ALA A 503 2.52 5.74 -25.28
N ALA A 504 1.45 5.49 -26.05
CA ALA A 504 1.13 6.28 -27.23
C ALA A 504 0.89 7.75 -26.86
N SER A 505 0.04 7.99 -25.86
CA SER A 505 -0.30 9.35 -25.41
C SER A 505 0.91 10.12 -24.88
N VAL A 506 1.79 9.50 -24.08
CA VAL A 506 2.99 10.19 -23.58
C VAL A 506 4.03 10.42 -24.67
N VAL A 507 4.20 9.50 -25.64
CA VAL A 507 5.13 9.69 -26.76
C VAL A 507 4.66 10.82 -27.67
N GLU A 508 3.36 10.88 -27.96
CA GLU A 508 2.76 12.01 -28.69
C GLU A 508 2.95 13.32 -27.93
N ALA A 509 2.69 13.35 -26.62
CA ALA A 509 2.91 14.54 -25.78
C ALA A 509 4.37 15.01 -25.79
N ILE A 510 5.33 14.09 -25.69
CA ILE A 510 6.77 14.40 -25.80
C ILE A 510 7.06 15.01 -27.17
N SER A 511 6.48 14.47 -28.25
CA SER A 511 6.67 14.96 -29.62
C SER A 511 6.22 16.40 -29.79
N GLN A 512 5.19 16.84 -29.07
CA GLN A 512 4.65 18.21 -29.12
C GLN A 512 5.27 19.16 -28.07
N GLU A 513 6.03 18.66 -27.09
CA GLU A 513 6.62 19.51 -26.06
C GLU A 513 7.80 20.33 -26.59
N GLU A 514 7.70 21.66 -26.48
CA GLU A 514 8.72 22.60 -26.95
C GLU A 514 9.15 23.63 -25.90
N LYS A 515 8.37 23.79 -24.80
CA LYS A 515 8.53 24.91 -23.87
C LYS A 515 8.90 24.46 -22.46
N SER A 516 8.27 23.40 -21.96
CA SER A 516 8.33 23.03 -20.54
C SER A 516 9.32 21.90 -20.29
N SER A 517 10.47 22.23 -19.71
CA SER A 517 11.45 21.21 -19.28
C SER A 517 10.88 20.29 -18.20
N ASP A 518 10.10 20.83 -17.26
CA ASP A 518 9.51 20.06 -16.17
C ASP A 518 8.50 19.02 -16.67
N ALA A 519 7.70 19.40 -17.68
CA ALA A 519 6.75 18.47 -18.30
C ALA A 519 7.49 17.37 -19.05
N LEU A 520 8.49 17.72 -19.87
CA LEU A 520 9.31 16.76 -20.58
C LEU A 520 10.02 15.77 -19.62
N GLN A 521 10.63 16.29 -18.55
CA GLN A 521 11.30 15.46 -17.54
C GLN A 521 10.31 14.47 -16.90
N GLY A 522 9.11 14.94 -16.55
CA GLY A 522 8.03 14.10 -16.02
C GLY A 522 7.63 13.00 -17.00
N MET A 523 7.36 13.36 -18.26
CA MET A 523 6.95 12.41 -19.32
C MET A 523 8.02 11.34 -19.55
N LEU A 524 9.30 11.73 -19.64
CA LEU A 524 10.42 10.81 -19.83
C LEU A 524 10.59 9.85 -18.65
N SER A 525 10.47 10.35 -17.42
CA SER A 525 10.52 9.52 -16.22
C SER A 525 9.38 8.51 -16.20
N ALA A 526 8.15 8.96 -16.50
CA ALA A 526 6.96 8.13 -16.52
C ALA A 526 7.05 7.01 -17.58
N LEU A 527 7.43 7.36 -18.81
CA LEU A 527 7.67 6.40 -19.89
C LEU A 527 8.79 5.42 -19.54
N GLY A 528 9.87 5.91 -18.92
CA GLY A 528 10.99 5.05 -18.53
C GLY A 528 10.59 4.00 -17.49
N HIS A 529 9.77 4.36 -16.50
CA HIS A 529 9.23 3.39 -15.53
C HIS A 529 8.28 2.39 -16.17
N LEU A 530 7.49 2.81 -17.17
CA LEU A 530 6.57 1.94 -17.89
C LEU A 530 7.33 0.85 -18.66
N VAL A 531 8.39 1.25 -19.37
CA VAL A 531 9.19 0.39 -20.27
C VAL A 531 10.27 -0.42 -19.56
N TYR A 532 10.81 0.05 -18.44
CA TYR A 532 11.85 -0.69 -17.72
C TYR A 532 11.32 -2.05 -17.23
N GLY A 533 11.93 -3.16 -17.63
CA GLY A 533 11.43 -4.50 -17.34
C GLY A 533 10.14 -4.90 -18.08
N ALA A 534 9.77 -4.20 -19.16
CA ALA A 534 8.66 -4.62 -20.03
C ALA A 534 9.09 -5.75 -20.98
N ASP A 535 8.13 -6.59 -21.38
CA ASP A 535 8.37 -7.66 -22.35
C ASP A 535 8.81 -7.09 -23.70
N LEU A 536 10.01 -7.46 -24.14
CA LEU A 536 10.62 -6.99 -25.38
C LEU A 536 9.91 -7.52 -26.63
N ALA A 537 9.14 -8.61 -26.50
CA ALA A 537 8.30 -9.17 -27.54
C ALA A 537 6.81 -8.79 -27.39
N GLY A 538 6.46 -8.01 -26.37
CA GLY A 538 5.08 -7.60 -26.09
C GLY A 538 4.60 -6.41 -26.93
N GLU A 539 3.30 -6.14 -26.86
CA GLU A 539 2.62 -5.09 -27.62
C GLU A 539 3.19 -3.68 -27.36
N LEU A 540 3.55 -3.39 -26.10
CA LEU A 540 4.18 -2.12 -25.73
C LEU A 540 5.50 -1.89 -26.48
N ALA A 541 6.36 -2.90 -26.55
CA ALA A 541 7.64 -2.81 -27.24
C ALA A 541 7.46 -2.68 -28.77
N ASP A 542 6.48 -3.38 -29.33
CA ASP A 542 6.14 -3.28 -30.75
C ASP A 542 5.60 -1.88 -31.10
N LEU A 543 4.70 -1.31 -30.28
CA LEU A 543 4.21 0.07 -30.45
C LEU A 543 5.36 1.09 -30.42
N LEU A 544 6.21 1.04 -29.40
CA LEU A 544 7.30 2.02 -29.24
C LEU A 544 8.31 1.98 -30.39
N ARG A 545 8.51 0.79 -30.98
CA ARG A 545 9.29 0.63 -32.21
C ARG A 545 8.56 1.21 -33.43
N ALA A 546 7.26 0.97 -33.55
CA ALA A 546 6.45 1.50 -34.66
C ALA A 546 6.36 3.03 -34.67
N LEU A 547 6.30 3.66 -33.50
CA LEU A 547 6.23 5.12 -33.34
C LEU A 547 7.60 5.83 -33.46
N ASP A 548 8.70 5.08 -33.63
CA ASP A 548 10.08 5.59 -33.46
C ASP A 548 10.21 6.47 -32.21
N ALA A 549 9.73 5.95 -31.07
CA ALA A 549 9.73 6.70 -29.81
C ALA A 549 11.15 7.12 -29.39
N GLY A 550 12.15 6.28 -29.69
CA GLY A 550 13.56 6.60 -29.47
C GLY A 550 14.03 7.82 -30.28
N GLY A 551 13.79 7.83 -31.60
CA GLY A 551 14.10 8.98 -32.45
C GLY A 551 13.37 10.25 -32.02
N THR A 552 12.09 10.13 -31.70
CA THR A 552 11.23 11.23 -31.20
C THR A 552 11.84 11.87 -29.95
N ILE A 553 12.20 11.07 -28.94
CA ILE A 553 12.82 11.57 -27.70
C ILE A 553 14.17 12.22 -27.98
N LEU A 554 15.03 11.59 -28.80
CA LEU A 554 16.35 12.12 -29.10
C LEU A 554 16.31 13.45 -29.85
N SER A 555 15.26 13.68 -30.66
CA SER A 555 15.06 14.95 -31.36
C SER A 555 14.93 16.15 -30.39
N LYS A 556 14.38 15.91 -29.19
CA LYS A 556 14.16 16.93 -28.16
C LYS A 556 15.45 17.47 -27.55
N LYS A 557 16.58 16.77 -27.74
CA LYS A 557 17.90 17.24 -27.26
C LYS A 557 18.30 18.61 -27.84
N LYS A 558 17.79 18.96 -29.03
CA LYS A 558 18.02 20.29 -29.63
C LYS A 558 17.34 21.41 -28.85
N LEU A 559 16.14 21.16 -28.35
CA LEU A 559 15.34 22.12 -27.60
C LEU A 559 15.69 22.12 -26.11
N PHE A 560 16.05 20.97 -25.55
CA PHE A 560 16.33 20.76 -24.13
C PHE A 560 17.73 20.14 -23.90
N PRO A 561 18.81 20.89 -24.13
CA PRO A 561 20.18 20.35 -24.09
C PRO A 561 20.63 19.92 -22.69
N SER A 562 20.01 20.45 -21.63
CA SER A 562 20.33 20.13 -20.23
C SER A 562 19.63 18.87 -19.72
N GLU A 563 18.63 18.35 -20.43
CA GLU A 563 17.83 17.22 -19.97
C GLU A 563 18.57 15.89 -20.19
N LYS A 564 19.00 15.27 -19.09
CA LYS A 564 19.80 14.04 -19.11
C LYS A 564 18.96 12.81 -19.45
N LEU A 565 17.68 12.82 -19.08
CA LEU A 565 16.77 11.70 -19.34
C LEU A 565 16.55 11.45 -20.82
N ILE A 566 16.74 12.45 -21.70
CA ILE A 566 16.65 12.25 -23.16
C ILE A 566 17.64 11.19 -23.64
N ALA A 567 18.89 11.26 -23.17
CA ALA A 567 19.91 10.30 -23.56
C ALA A 567 19.68 8.93 -22.90
N GLU A 568 19.32 8.93 -21.62
CA GLU A 568 19.08 7.69 -20.87
C GLU A 568 17.86 6.91 -21.40
N VAL A 569 16.73 7.57 -21.60
CA VAL A 569 15.51 6.94 -22.13
C VAL A 569 15.65 6.67 -23.63
N GLY A 570 16.06 7.65 -24.43
CA GLY A 570 16.11 7.52 -25.89
C GLY A 570 17.22 6.57 -26.37
N THR A 571 18.46 6.74 -25.90
CA THR A 571 19.61 5.96 -26.39
C THR A 571 19.77 4.63 -25.67
N GLU A 572 19.69 4.61 -24.34
CA GLU A 572 19.92 3.38 -23.57
C GLU A 572 18.65 2.53 -23.51
N LEU A 573 17.58 3.03 -22.87
CA LEU A 573 16.38 2.22 -22.61
C LEU A 573 15.66 1.80 -23.90
N LEU A 574 15.30 2.74 -24.77
CA LEU A 574 14.62 2.42 -26.02
C LEU A 574 15.61 1.94 -27.08
N GLY A 575 16.72 2.67 -27.28
CA GLY A 575 17.67 2.41 -28.35
C GLY A 575 18.45 1.10 -28.22
N LYS A 576 18.93 0.75 -27.02
CA LYS A 576 19.60 -0.55 -26.78
C LYS A 576 18.66 -1.58 -26.18
N GLY A 577 17.75 -1.17 -25.30
CA GLY A 577 16.88 -2.07 -24.56
C GLY A 577 15.74 -2.69 -25.35
N LEU A 578 15.17 -1.98 -26.34
CA LEU A 578 14.11 -2.52 -27.20
C LEU A 578 14.60 -3.15 -28.50
N LYS A 579 15.92 -3.30 -28.70
CA LYS A 579 16.43 -4.06 -29.84
C LYS A 579 15.98 -5.51 -29.70
N ARG A 580 15.34 -6.05 -30.75
CA ARG A 580 15.04 -7.48 -30.81
C ARG A 580 16.36 -8.25 -30.66
N PRO A 581 16.42 -9.26 -29.77
CA PRO A 581 17.61 -10.05 -29.53
C PRO A 581 18.12 -10.77 -30.79
#